data_AF-A0A0F9AWD5-F1
#
_entry.id   AF-A0A0F9AWD5-F1
#
_cell.length_a   1.000
_cell.length_b   1.000
_cell.length_c   1.000
_cell.angle_alpha   90.00
_cell.angle_beta   90.00
_cell.angle_gamma   90.00
#
_symmetry.space_group_name_H-M   'P 1'
#
loop_
_entity.id
_entity.type
_entity.pdbx_description
1 polymer ?
#
loop_
_entity_poly.entity_id
_entity_poly.type
_entity_poly.pdbx_seq_one_letter_code
_entity_poly.pdbx_strand_id
1 'polypeptide(L)' 'TASGDTLSARTAATTAGVALSTNTGTMLIIEVDADELPDGSPFLRVKHDTVTNSDISITAILSGGRYQQGITSTVIA' A
#
# COMPACT_ATOMS: atom_id res chain seq x y z
N THR A 1 16.68 21.43 4.94
CA THR A 1 15.35 20.79 4.90
C THR A 1 14.87 20.88 3.47
N ALA A 2 14.76 19.76 2.75
CA ALA A 2 14.19 19.78 1.41
C ALA A 2 12.72 20.22 1.51
N SER A 3 12.35 21.22 0.72
CA SER A 3 11.11 21.99 0.84
C SER A 3 9.90 21.27 0.23
N GLY A 4 9.59 20.07 0.71
CA GLY A 4 8.36 19.35 0.35
C GLY A 4 8.45 17.86 0.60
N ASP A 5 7.34 17.29 1.08
CA ASP A 5 7.14 15.84 1.09
C ASP A 5 6.95 15.38 -0.36
N THR A 6 7.82 14.49 -0.83
CA THR A 6 7.75 13.94 -2.19
C THR A 6 7.68 12.42 -2.14
N LEU A 7 6.75 11.85 -2.89
CA LEU A 7 6.74 10.41 -3.15
C LEU A 7 7.85 10.04 -4.12
N SER A 8 8.53 8.92 -3.84
CA SER A 8 9.42 8.28 -4.80
C SER A 8 8.64 7.75 -6.01
N ALA A 9 9.37 7.41 -7.08
CA ALA A 9 8.77 6.71 -8.22
C ALA A 9 8.11 5.39 -7.78
N ARG A 10 6.91 5.11 -8.31
CA ARG A 10 6.20 3.85 -8.03
C ARG A 10 7.06 2.66 -8.45
N THR A 11 7.37 1.79 -7.50
CA THR A 11 8.28 0.66 -7.69
C THR A 11 7.59 -0.62 -7.21
N ALA A 12 7.66 -1.69 -8.01
CA ALA A 12 7.10 -2.98 -7.63
C ALA A 12 7.86 -3.58 -6.44
N ALA A 13 7.13 -4.11 -5.47
CA ALA A 13 7.73 -4.90 -4.40
C ALA A 13 8.19 -6.26 -4.96
N THR A 14 9.40 -6.67 -4.62
CA THR A 14 9.91 -8.00 -4.97
C THR A 14 9.73 -8.95 -3.80
N THR A 15 10.09 -10.23 -3.97
CA THR A 15 10.13 -11.20 -2.86
C THR A 15 11.09 -10.79 -1.74
N ALA A 16 12.09 -9.95 -2.03
CA ALA A 16 12.99 -9.38 -1.03
C ALA A 16 12.38 -8.18 -0.28
N GLY A 17 11.20 -7.71 -0.67
CA GLY A 17 10.57 -6.50 -0.14
C GLY A 17 11.02 -5.23 -0.84
N VAL A 18 10.90 -4.10 -0.14
CA VAL A 18 11.30 -2.76 -0.59
C VAL A 18 12.24 -2.16 0.45
N ALA A 19 13.39 -1.67 0.01
CA ALA A 19 14.31 -0.94 0.87
C ALA A 19 13.72 0.42 1.25
N LEU A 20 13.58 0.66 2.56
CA LEU A 20 13.17 1.97 3.07
C LEU A 20 14.38 2.87 3.25
N SER A 21 14.16 4.19 3.18
CA SER A 21 15.19 5.17 3.55
C SER A 21 15.53 5.05 5.05
N THR A 22 16.72 5.48 5.44
CA THR A 22 17.12 5.56 6.86
C THR A 22 16.60 6.82 7.56
N ASN A 23 15.71 7.58 6.93
CA ASN A 23 15.17 8.82 7.48
C ASN A 23 14.04 8.53 8.49
N THR A 24 13.97 9.34 9.54
CA THR A 24 12.85 9.34 10.50
C THR A 24 11.61 10.02 9.88
N GLY A 25 10.41 9.64 10.34
CA GLY A 25 9.15 10.21 9.83
C GLY A 25 8.82 9.77 8.41
N THR A 26 9.19 8.55 8.02
CA THR A 26 8.96 8.04 6.66
C THR A 26 7.50 7.68 6.46
N MET A 27 6.90 8.14 5.35
CA MET A 27 5.58 7.71 4.88
C MET A 27 5.73 6.64 3.79
N LEU A 28 4.96 5.56 3.90
CA LEU A 28 4.89 4.48 2.92
C LEU A 28 3.46 4.35 2.36
N ILE A 29 3.33 4.44 1.04
CA ILE A 29 2.09 4.13 0.31
C ILE A 29 2.30 2.80 -0.40
N ILE A 30 1.46 1.82 -0.08
CA ILE A 30 1.47 0.48 -0.70
C ILE A 30 0.23 0.35 -1.56
N GLU A 31 0.41 0.31 -2.88
CA GLU A 31 -0.64 -0.08 -3.81
C GLU A 31 -0.64 -1.60 -3.93
N VAL A 32 -1.78 -2.22 -3.67
CA VAL A 32 -1.96 -3.67 -3.78
C VAL A 32 -2.95 -3.95 -4.90
N ASP A 33 -2.52 -4.75 -5.85
CA ASP A 33 -3.39 -5.22 -6.91
C ASP A 33 -4.44 -6.18 -6.34
N ALA A 34 -5.71 -5.83 -6.48
CA ALA A 34 -6.81 -6.65 -5.99
C ALA A 34 -6.86 -8.01 -6.71
N ASP A 35 -6.46 -8.05 -7.98
CA ASP A 35 -6.53 -9.26 -8.82
C ASP A 35 -5.39 -10.25 -8.50
N GLU A 36 -4.29 -9.78 -7.90
CA GLU A 36 -3.17 -10.63 -7.47
C GLU A 36 -3.34 -11.16 -6.03
N LEU A 37 -4.39 -10.75 -5.32
CA LEU A 37 -4.61 -11.19 -3.95
C LEU A 37 -5.22 -12.60 -3.89
N PRO A 38 -4.59 -13.55 -3.19
CA PRO A 38 -5.13 -14.90 -3.05
C PRO A 38 -6.45 -14.87 -2.28
N ASP A 39 -7.41 -15.68 -2.73
CA ASP A 39 -8.68 -15.86 -2.03
C ASP A 39 -8.48 -16.35 -0.58
N GLY A 40 -9.38 -15.96 0.31
CA GLY A 40 -9.42 -16.46 1.69
C GLY A 40 -8.55 -15.73 2.72
N SER A 41 -7.74 -14.74 2.33
CA SER A 41 -7.04 -13.87 3.30
C SER A 41 -7.75 -12.52 3.46
N PRO A 42 -8.46 -12.24 4.56
CA PRO A 42 -9.22 -11.00 4.71
C PRO A 42 -8.34 -9.76 4.99
N PHE A 43 -7.05 -9.95 5.25
CA PHE A 43 -6.12 -8.88 5.61
C PHE A 43 -4.78 -9.02 4.90
N LEU A 44 -4.07 -7.90 4.83
CA LEU A 44 -2.67 -7.81 4.50
C LEU A 44 -1.85 -7.75 5.79
N ARG A 45 -0.71 -8.45 5.82
CA ARG A 45 0.26 -8.33 6.91
C ARG A 45 1.51 -7.67 6.38
N VAL A 46 1.77 -6.45 6.82
CA VAL A 46 3.01 -5.74 6.52
C VAL A 46 4.05 -6.12 7.58
N LYS A 47 5.19 -6.66 7.14
CA LYS A 47 6.34 -6.94 8.00
C LYS A 47 7.44 -5.94 7.69
N HIS A 48 7.98 -5.33 8.73
CA HIS A 48 9.11 -4.43 8.66
C HIS A 48 10.23 -4.97 9.56
N ASP A 49 11.47 -4.94 9.06
CA ASP A 49 12.62 -5.62 9.69
C ASP A 49 13.72 -4.64 10.15
N THR A 50 13.47 -3.33 10.17
CA THR A 50 14.53 -2.39 10.55
C THR A 50 14.53 -2.11 12.05
N VAL A 51 15.75 -1.99 12.59
CA VAL A 51 16.07 -1.79 14.00
C VAL A 51 16.22 -0.29 14.35
N THR A 52 16.18 0.60 13.35
CA THR A 52 16.56 2.03 13.48
C THR A 52 15.44 3.02 13.14
N ASN A 53 14.37 2.61 12.47
CA ASN A 53 13.31 3.51 12.04
C ASN A 53 12.09 3.33 12.95
N SER A 54 11.98 4.15 13.98
CA SER A 54 10.90 4.08 14.98
C SER A 54 9.56 4.66 14.51
N ASP A 55 9.56 5.55 13.52
CA ASP A 55 8.35 6.28 13.08
C ASP A 55 8.10 6.09 11.58
N ILE A 56 7.21 5.14 11.27
CA ILE A 56 6.74 4.86 9.90
C ILE A 56 5.23 4.98 9.86
N SER A 57 4.70 5.81 8.96
CA SER A 57 3.28 5.84 8.63
C SER A 57 3.02 5.02 7.38
N ILE A 58 2.11 4.04 7.46
CA ILE A 58 1.82 3.12 6.35
C ILE A 58 0.36 3.28 5.94
N THR A 59 0.13 3.55 4.65
CA THR A 59 -1.20 3.53 4.03
C THR A 59 -1.21 2.49 2.92
N ALA A 60 -2.11 1.53 3.02
CA ALA A 60 -2.34 0.53 1.96
C ALA A 60 -3.60 0.91 1.18
N ILE A 61 -3.51 0.87 -0.15
CA ILE A 61 -4.59 1.20 -1.08
C ILE A 61 -4.80 -0.02 -1.99
N LEU A 62 -6.06 -0.43 -2.14
CA LEU A 62 -6.44 -1.46 -3.09
C LEU A 62 -6.68 -0.80 -4.46
N SER A 63 -6.03 -1.29 -5.51
CA SER A 63 -6.16 -0.73 -6.88
C SER A 63 -7.56 -0.91 -7.48
N GLY A 64 -8.35 -1.84 -6.92
CA GLY A 64 -9.70 -2.18 -7.34
C GLY A 64 -10.53 -2.78 -6.20
N GLY A 65 -11.74 -3.24 -6.52
CA GLY A 65 -12.62 -3.88 -5.56
C GLY A 65 -12.44 -5.38 -5.53
N ARG A 66 -12.03 -5.93 -4.38
CA ARG A 66 -11.84 -7.37 -4.23
C ARG A 66 -13.12 -8.21 -4.25
N TYR A 67 -14.21 -7.65 -3.73
CA TYR A 67 -15.54 -8.26 -3.70
C TYR A 67 -16.59 -7.22 -4.09
N GLN A 68 -16.32 -6.44 -5.13
CA GLN A 68 -17.35 -5.55 -5.67
C GLN A 68 -18.50 -6.42 -6.18
N GLN A 69 -19.56 -6.52 -5.39
CA GLN A 69 -20.84 -7.00 -5.88
C GLN A 69 -21.24 -6.09 -7.04
N GLY A 70 -21.86 -6.67 -8.08
CA GLY A 70 -22.33 -5.89 -9.22
C GLY A 70 -23.12 -4.68 -8.74
N ILE A 71 -22.61 -3.48 -9.05
CA ILE A 71 -23.31 -2.24 -8.76
C ILE A 71 -24.56 -2.27 -9.66
N THR A 72 -25.72 -2.57 -9.08
CA THR A 72 -26.97 -2.47 -9.82
C THR A 72 -27.14 -1.01 -10.21
N SER A 73 -27.33 -0.72 -11.49
CA SER A 73 -27.64 0.64 -11.92
C SER A 73 -28.91 1.08 -11.20
N THR A 74 -28.81 2.01 -10.26
CA THR A 74 -30.00 2.69 -9.76
C THR A 74 -30.57 3.50 -10.93
N VAL A 75 -31.59 2.96 -11.58
CA VAL A 75 -32.38 3.67 -12.59
C VAL A 75 -32.99 4.89 -11.89
N ILE A 76 -32.43 6.06 -12.14
CA ILE A 76 -33.16 7.31 -11.96
C ILE A 76 -33.84 7.54 -13.31
N ALA A 77 -35.14 7.25 -13.35
CA ALA A 77 -36.04 7.60 -14.46
C ALA A 77 -36.49 9.05 -14.33
#